data_AF-A0A3S3PPV4-F1
#
_entry.id   AF-A0A3S3PPV4-F1
#
_cell.length_a   1.000
_cell.length_b   1.000
_cell.length_c   1.000
_cell.angle_alpha   90.00
_cell.angle_beta   90.00
_cell.angle_gamma   90.00
#
_symmetry.space_group_name_H-M   'P 1'
#
loop_
_entity.id
_entity.type
_entity.pdbx_description
1 polymer ?
#
loop_
_entity_poly.entity_id
_entity_poly.type
_entity_poly.pdbx_seq_one_letter_code
_entity_poly.pdbx_strand_id
1 'polypeptide(L)'
;MFNEIIGVFTNSLSFLCWISMVTIVTHSNLATGISCYTCNSRNFTNRACHDPFHPVNITYTEHCKTPKVTHVGLFPASFCVKLKGLNAVTNEELVIRTCTSENMNNQCGIFKFEKETLTGCIVTCETDGCNRGSSMLLDYITICTILLVFHCLFNVIYTDYRLTIHM
;
A
#
# COMPACT_ATOMS: atom_id res chain seq x y z
N MET A 1 8.65 -50.32 9.63
CA MET A 1 9.76 -49.62 8.95
C MET A 1 9.28 -48.55 7.96
N PHE A 2 8.35 -48.84 7.04
CA PHE A 2 7.83 -47.83 6.09
C PHE A 2 6.99 -46.72 6.76
N ASN A 3 6.18 -47.06 7.78
CA ASN A 3 5.34 -46.09 8.52
C ASN A 3 6.14 -45.14 9.43
N GLU A 4 7.31 -45.55 9.92
CA GLU A 4 8.17 -44.68 10.75
C GLU A 4 8.88 -43.62 9.91
N ILE A 5 9.25 -43.94 8.67
CA ILE A 5 9.88 -42.99 7.74
C ILE A 5 8.88 -41.89 7.36
N ILE A 6 7.62 -42.24 7.09
CA ILE A 6 6.56 -41.28 6.72
C ILE A 6 6.29 -40.28 7.87
N GLY A 7 6.24 -40.74 9.13
CA GLY A 7 6.05 -39.88 10.30
C GLY A 7 7.20 -38.91 10.60
N VAL A 8 8.42 -39.24 10.17
CA VAL A 8 9.60 -38.35 10.27
C VAL A 8 9.59 -37.30 9.15
N PHE A 9 9.12 -37.67 7.95
CA PHE A 9 8.95 -36.73 6.83
C PHE A 9 7.80 -35.74 7.06
N THR A 10 6.68 -36.14 7.66
CA THR A 10 5.57 -35.23 7.99
C THR A 10 5.94 -34.23 9.11
N ASN A 11 6.67 -34.67 10.13
CA ASN A 11 7.20 -33.80 11.19
C ASN A 11 8.26 -32.81 10.69
N SER A 12 9.12 -33.22 9.76
CA SER A 12 10.13 -32.30 9.20
C SER A 12 9.53 -31.28 8.24
N LEU A 13 8.53 -31.65 7.43
CA LEU A 13 7.83 -30.72 6.54
C LEU A 13 6.95 -29.72 7.30
N SER A 14 6.27 -30.17 8.36
CA SER A 14 5.48 -29.28 9.24
C SER A 14 6.38 -28.30 10.00
N PHE A 15 7.55 -28.75 10.48
CA PHE A 15 8.52 -27.91 11.15
C PHE A 15 9.14 -26.85 10.21
N LEU A 16 9.44 -27.22 8.95
CA LEU A 16 9.89 -26.27 7.93
C LEU A 16 8.80 -25.23 7.59
N CYS A 17 7.54 -25.64 7.54
CA CYS A 17 6.40 -24.74 7.33
C CYS A 17 6.23 -23.78 8.53
N TRP A 18 6.48 -24.26 9.74
CA TRP A 18 6.45 -23.45 10.96
C TRP A 18 7.60 -22.43 11.00
N ILE A 19 8.82 -22.84 10.63
CA ILE A 19 9.97 -21.94 10.51
C ILE A 19 9.72 -20.88 9.43
N SER A 20 9.15 -21.25 8.27
CA SER A 20 8.83 -20.28 7.22
C SER A 20 7.77 -19.27 7.71
N MET A 21 6.74 -19.73 8.43
CA MET A 21 5.74 -18.87 9.06
C MET A 21 6.35 -17.90 10.09
N VAL A 22 7.31 -18.34 10.91
CA VAL A 22 7.97 -17.50 11.93
C VAL A 22 8.94 -16.48 11.30
N THR A 23 9.67 -16.85 10.24
CA THR A 23 10.59 -15.93 9.54
C THR A 23 9.87 -14.80 8.78
N ILE A 24 8.65 -15.03 8.30
CA ILE A 24 7.81 -13.98 7.68
C ILE A 24 7.34 -12.95 8.73
N VAL A 25 7.12 -13.37 9.97
CA VAL A 25 6.65 -12.49 11.07
C VAL A 25 7.76 -11.57 11.62
N THR A 26 9.04 -11.87 11.37
CA THR A 26 10.18 -11.12 11.96
C THR A 26 10.76 -10.03 11.06
N HIS A 27 10.15 -9.70 9.92
CA HIS A 27 10.48 -8.47 9.20
C HIS A 27 9.92 -7.26 9.96
N SER A 28 10.68 -6.78 10.94
CA SER A 28 10.47 -5.45 11.49
C SER A 28 10.71 -4.46 10.35
N ASN A 29 9.63 -3.91 9.78
CA ASN A 29 9.73 -2.74 8.93
C ASN A 29 10.39 -1.65 9.77
N LEU A 30 11.64 -1.31 9.45
CA LEU A 30 12.29 -0.13 9.99
C LEU A 30 11.34 1.03 9.69
N ALA A 31 10.89 1.75 10.73
CA ALA A 31 9.89 2.82 10.59
C ALA A 31 10.50 4.02 9.84
N THR A 32 10.61 3.89 8.53
CA THR A 32 11.02 4.93 7.61
C THR A 32 9.79 5.64 7.07
N GLY A 33 9.90 6.93 6.72
CA GLY A 33 8.79 7.62 6.07
C GLY A 33 8.38 6.94 4.77
N ILE A 34 7.10 7.07 4.40
CA ILE A 34 6.57 6.62 3.11
C ILE A 34 7.20 7.42 1.96
N SER A 35 7.31 6.80 0.79
CA SER A 35 7.80 7.44 -0.43
C SER A 35 6.64 7.78 -1.37
N CYS A 36 6.58 9.01 -1.87
CA CYS A 36 5.43 9.49 -2.67
C CYS A 36 5.86 10.23 -3.92
N TYR A 37 5.00 10.25 -4.94
CA TYR A 37 5.16 11.21 -6.03
C TYR A 37 4.78 12.61 -5.53
N THR A 38 5.62 13.59 -5.82
CA THR A 38 5.42 14.99 -5.40
C THR A 38 5.41 15.92 -6.60
N CYS A 39 4.32 16.63 -6.80
CA CYS A 39 4.18 17.64 -7.85
C CYS A 39 3.05 18.63 -7.54
N ASN A 40 3.15 19.81 -8.14
CA ASN A 40 2.09 20.82 -8.16
C ASN A 40 1.94 21.29 -9.60
N SER A 41 0.73 21.22 -10.13
CA SER A 41 0.42 21.68 -11.48
C SER A 41 -0.91 22.41 -11.47
N ARG A 42 -0.89 23.61 -12.05
CA ARG A 42 -2.08 24.44 -12.25
C ARG A 42 -2.27 24.62 -13.73
N ASN A 43 -3.46 24.33 -14.22
CA ASN A 43 -3.85 24.44 -15.61
C ASN A 43 -2.80 23.83 -16.57
N PHE A 44 -2.37 22.60 -16.28
CA PHE A 44 -1.43 21.83 -17.10
C PHE A 44 -0.01 22.43 -17.24
N THR A 45 0.42 23.32 -16.34
CA THR A 45 1.82 23.79 -16.30
C THR A 45 2.83 22.65 -16.17
N ASN A 46 2.46 21.55 -15.51
CA ASN A 46 3.18 20.29 -15.54
C ASN A 46 2.23 19.14 -15.91
N ARG A 47 2.12 18.83 -17.22
CA ARG A 47 1.25 17.77 -17.75
C ARG A 47 1.48 16.40 -17.13
N ALA A 48 2.70 16.05 -16.74
CA ALA A 48 3.02 14.75 -16.14
C ALA A 48 2.37 14.56 -14.75
N CYS A 49 2.03 15.66 -14.07
CA CYS A 49 1.37 15.63 -12.77
C CYS A 49 -0.14 15.30 -12.88
N HIS A 50 -0.75 15.67 -14.00
CA HIS A 50 -2.17 15.43 -14.30
C HIS A 50 -2.44 13.95 -14.63
N ASP A 51 -3.70 13.62 -14.91
CA ASP A 51 -4.10 12.29 -15.36
C ASP A 51 -4.26 12.27 -16.90
N PRO A 52 -3.88 11.18 -17.58
CA PRO A 52 -3.22 9.98 -17.04
C PRO A 52 -1.81 10.28 -16.51
N PHE A 53 -1.44 9.65 -15.40
CA PHE A 53 -0.18 9.95 -14.73
C PHE A 53 1.03 9.30 -15.40
N HIS A 54 2.01 10.13 -15.75
CA HIS A 54 3.26 9.70 -16.37
C HIS A 54 4.45 10.06 -15.45
N PRO A 55 5.10 9.08 -14.79
CA PRO A 55 6.12 9.36 -13.78
C PRO A 55 7.45 9.93 -14.33
N VAL A 56 7.64 10.00 -15.65
CA VAL A 56 8.92 10.31 -16.30
C VAL A 56 9.53 11.64 -15.84
N ASN A 57 8.69 12.66 -15.58
CA ASN A 57 9.12 14.01 -15.17
C ASN A 57 8.49 14.43 -13.84
N ILE A 58 8.27 13.48 -12.93
CA ILE A 58 7.71 13.75 -11.60
C ILE A 58 8.69 13.29 -10.54
N THR A 59 8.87 14.12 -9.52
CA THR A 59 9.75 13.81 -8.40
C THR A 59 9.14 12.69 -7.57
N TYR A 60 9.91 11.62 -7.36
CA TYR A 60 9.62 10.58 -6.39
C TYR A 60 10.41 10.88 -5.12
N THR A 61 9.72 11.34 -4.09
CA THR A 61 10.36 11.73 -2.82
C THR A 61 10.43 10.50 -1.92
N GLU A 62 11.63 9.94 -1.80
CA GLU A 62 11.92 8.82 -0.91
C GLU A 62 11.90 9.25 0.55
N HIS A 63 11.38 8.38 1.43
CA HIS A 63 11.34 8.60 2.87
C HIS A 63 10.84 9.99 3.26
N CYS A 64 9.70 10.37 2.67
CA CYS A 64 9.19 11.73 2.71
C CYS A 64 9.01 12.22 4.14
N LYS A 65 9.33 13.49 4.36
CA LYS A 65 9.18 14.14 5.68
C LYS A 65 8.38 15.42 5.55
N THR A 66 7.49 15.65 6.50
CA THR A 66 6.64 16.84 6.54
C THR A 66 6.83 17.63 7.82
N PRO A 67 6.68 18.96 7.80
CA PRO A 67 6.62 19.76 9.02
C PRO A 67 5.35 19.44 9.81
N LYS A 68 5.41 19.57 11.14
CA LYS A 68 4.25 19.44 12.02
C LYS A 68 3.98 20.79 12.68
N VAL A 69 2.74 21.27 12.64
CA VAL A 69 2.36 22.64 13.07
C VAL A 69 2.86 22.99 14.48
N THR A 70 2.97 22.01 15.36
CA THR A 70 3.33 22.19 16.77
C THR A 70 4.78 21.84 17.11
N HIS A 71 5.61 21.43 16.14
CA HIS A 71 6.97 20.94 16.41
C HIS A 71 7.99 21.49 15.41
N VAL A 72 9.19 21.81 15.89
CA VAL A 72 10.31 22.23 15.05
C VAL A 72 10.95 21.01 14.40
N GLY A 73 11.08 21.02 13.08
CA GLY A 73 11.75 19.96 12.31
C GLY A 73 10.83 19.26 11.31
N LEU A 74 11.35 18.19 10.72
CA LEU A 74 10.66 17.38 9.71
C LEU A 74 10.45 15.96 10.25
N PHE A 75 9.23 15.45 10.12
CA PHE A 75 8.82 14.16 10.65
C PHE A 75 8.45 13.20 9.52
N PRO A 76 8.70 11.89 9.67
CA PRO A 76 8.32 10.89 8.67
C PRO A 76 6.85 11.01 8.30
N ALA A 77 6.56 11.11 7.00
CA ALA A 77 5.20 11.05 6.49
C ALA A 77 4.70 9.60 6.50
N SER A 78 3.39 9.41 6.65
CA SER A 78 2.74 8.10 6.67
C SER A 78 1.77 7.89 5.52
N PHE A 79 1.42 8.95 4.78
CA PHE A 79 0.46 8.87 3.69
C PHE A 79 0.91 9.66 2.47
N CYS A 80 0.54 9.18 1.29
CA CYS A 80 0.55 9.96 0.06
C CYS A 80 -0.84 10.53 -0.22
N VAL A 81 -0.88 11.77 -0.70
CA VAL A 81 -2.11 12.48 -1.08
C VAL A 81 -2.06 12.82 -2.56
N LYS A 82 -3.22 12.69 -3.21
CA LYS A 82 -3.53 13.27 -4.52
C LYS A 82 -4.76 14.17 -4.37
N LEU A 83 -4.57 15.45 -4.65
CA LEU A 83 -5.64 16.43 -4.83
C LEU A 83 -5.81 16.68 -6.32
N LYS A 84 -7.05 16.62 -6.80
CA LYS A 84 -7.43 17.06 -8.14
C LYS A 84 -8.74 17.83 -8.06
N GLY A 85 -8.77 19.06 -8.55
CA GLY A 85 -9.99 19.86 -8.55
C GLY A 85 -9.93 21.03 -9.53
N LEU A 86 -11.11 21.60 -9.80
CA LEU A 86 -11.28 22.79 -10.60
C LEU A 86 -11.51 24.00 -9.68
N ASN A 87 -10.85 25.11 -9.95
CA ASN A 87 -11.15 26.37 -9.27
C ASN A 87 -12.57 26.83 -9.61
N ALA A 88 -13.40 27.11 -8.60
CA ALA A 88 -14.80 27.46 -8.79
C ALA A 88 -15.02 28.80 -9.52
N VAL A 89 -14.01 29.67 -9.58
CA VAL A 89 -14.06 31.00 -10.22
C VAL A 89 -13.39 30.98 -11.59
N THR A 90 -12.13 30.50 -11.66
CA THR A 90 -11.33 30.55 -12.89
C THR A 90 -11.49 29.33 -13.77
N ASN A 91 -12.09 28.24 -13.26
CA ASN A 91 -12.22 26.94 -13.91
C ASN A 91 -10.86 26.30 -14.29
N GLU A 92 -9.77 26.72 -13.65
CA GLU A 92 -8.45 26.11 -13.82
C GLU A 92 -8.36 24.78 -13.08
N GLU A 93 -7.79 23.76 -13.71
CA GLU A 93 -7.52 22.47 -13.07
C GLU A 93 -6.25 22.53 -12.22
N LEU A 94 -6.37 22.20 -10.94
CA LEU A 94 -5.28 22.07 -10.00
C LEU A 94 -5.08 20.59 -9.66
N VAL A 95 -3.86 20.11 -9.81
CA VAL A 95 -3.43 18.78 -9.37
C VAL A 95 -2.21 18.90 -8.47
N ILE A 96 -2.32 18.36 -7.26
CA ILE A 96 -1.24 18.33 -6.28
C ILE A 96 -1.05 16.89 -5.81
N ARG A 97 0.21 16.43 -5.82
CA ARG A 97 0.62 15.17 -5.23
C ARG A 97 1.66 15.49 -4.17
N THR A 98 1.48 15.00 -2.95
CA THR A 98 2.37 15.28 -1.83
C THR A 98 2.34 14.14 -0.81
N CYS A 99 3.25 14.15 0.15
CA CYS A 99 3.19 13.33 1.34
C CYS A 99 2.57 14.11 2.51
N THR A 100 2.00 13.41 3.48
CA THR A 100 1.42 13.96 4.73
C THR A 100 1.64 12.99 5.90
N SER A 101 1.71 13.55 7.11
CA SER A 101 1.75 12.76 8.35
C SER A 101 0.36 12.30 8.81
N GLU A 102 -0.71 12.95 8.33
CA GLU A 102 -2.08 12.70 8.77
C GLU A 102 -2.98 12.30 7.61
N ASN A 103 -3.90 11.38 7.84
CA ASN A 103 -4.88 10.98 6.84
C ASN A 103 -5.87 12.11 6.57
N MET A 104 -5.96 12.60 5.33
CA MET A 104 -6.85 13.70 4.97
C MET A 104 -8.30 13.24 4.70
N ASN A 105 -8.58 11.95 4.84
CA ASN A 105 -9.79 11.25 4.44
C ASN A 105 -10.11 11.40 2.94
N ASN A 106 -10.64 10.33 2.35
CA ASN A 106 -11.06 10.39 0.95
C ASN A 106 -12.36 11.17 0.85
N GLN A 107 -12.31 12.34 0.22
CA GLN A 107 -13.47 13.23 0.09
C GLN A 107 -13.54 13.83 -1.31
N CYS A 108 -14.76 14.00 -1.80
CA CYS A 108 -15.05 14.65 -3.06
C CYS A 108 -16.17 15.68 -2.86
N GLY A 109 -16.09 16.80 -3.56
CA GLY A 109 -17.06 17.89 -3.48
C GLY A 109 -16.38 19.24 -3.54
N ILE A 110 -17.02 20.22 -2.89
CA ILE A 110 -16.52 21.60 -2.81
C ILE A 110 -15.74 21.76 -1.51
N PHE A 111 -14.51 22.25 -1.60
CA PHE A 111 -13.66 22.50 -0.44
C PHE A 111 -12.80 23.74 -0.64
N LYS A 112 -12.30 24.30 0.46
CA LYS A 112 -11.32 25.40 0.41
C LYS A 112 -9.92 24.84 0.50
N PHE A 113 -9.07 25.22 -0.43
CA PHE A 113 -7.64 24.96 -0.39
C PHE A 113 -6.92 26.30 -0.46
N GLU A 114 -6.12 26.60 0.57
CA GLU A 114 -5.51 27.92 0.77
C GLU A 114 -6.55 29.05 0.77
N LYS A 115 -6.58 29.87 -0.30
CA LYS A 115 -7.52 31.01 -0.48
C LYS A 115 -8.52 30.76 -1.60
N GLU A 116 -8.55 29.57 -2.19
CA GLU A 116 -9.37 29.22 -3.34
C GLU A 116 -10.44 28.20 -2.97
N THR A 117 -11.60 28.32 -3.60
CA THR A 117 -12.65 27.29 -3.55
C THR A 117 -12.45 26.36 -4.73
N LEU A 118 -12.26 25.07 -4.46
CA LEU A 118 -12.08 24.04 -5.46
C LEU A 118 -13.26 23.07 -5.44
N THR A 119 -13.61 22.56 -6.62
CA THR A 119 -14.53 21.43 -6.79
C THR A 119 -13.73 20.24 -7.29
N GLY A 120 -13.61 19.18 -6.49
CA GLY A 120 -12.74 18.06 -6.83
C GLY A 120 -12.70 16.97 -5.77
N CYS A 121 -11.61 16.19 -5.77
CA CYS A 121 -11.38 15.11 -4.81
C CYS A 121 -9.99 15.22 -4.16
N ILE A 122 -9.91 14.84 -2.89
CA ILE A 122 -8.69 14.58 -2.14
C ILE A 122 -8.70 13.09 -1.81
N VAL A 123 -7.65 12.38 -2.24
CA VAL A 123 -7.48 10.94 -2.00
C VAL A 123 -6.17 10.72 -1.27
N THR A 124 -6.23 9.93 -0.21
CA THR A 124 -5.11 9.54 0.65
C THR A 124 -4.89 8.03 0.55
N CYS A 125 -3.62 7.59 0.58
CA CYS A 125 -3.25 6.19 0.58
C CYS A 125 -1.92 5.95 1.33
N GLU A 126 -1.67 4.70 1.73
CA GLU A 126 -0.69 4.32 2.77
C GLU A 126 0.49 3.48 2.25
N THR A 127 0.64 3.32 0.94
CA THR A 127 1.73 2.54 0.33
C THR A 127 2.62 3.39 -0.58
N ASP A 128 3.89 3.01 -0.71
CA ASP A 128 4.85 3.77 -1.50
C ASP A 128 4.35 4.01 -2.95
N GLY A 129 4.38 5.27 -3.38
CA GLY A 129 3.99 5.68 -4.72
C GLY A 129 2.51 5.47 -5.07
N CYS A 130 1.65 5.16 -4.10
CA CYS A 130 0.22 4.87 -4.33
C CYS A 130 -0.55 6.04 -4.94
N ASN A 131 -0.06 7.27 -4.74
CA ASN A 131 -0.64 8.48 -5.32
C ASN A 131 -0.30 8.68 -6.80
N ARG A 132 0.14 7.64 -7.54
CA ARG A 132 0.22 7.61 -9.02
C ARG A 132 -1.16 7.63 -9.69
N GLY A 133 -2.16 7.01 -9.07
CA GLY A 133 -3.47 6.75 -9.68
C GLY A 133 -3.69 5.24 -9.82
N SER A 134 -4.92 4.79 -9.54
CA SER A 134 -5.22 3.37 -9.37
C SER A 134 -5.06 2.58 -10.67
N SER A 135 -4.08 1.68 -10.72
CA SER A 135 -4.21 0.43 -11.47
C SER A 135 -4.72 -0.64 -10.51
N MET A 136 -5.96 -1.05 -10.71
CA MET A 136 -6.72 -2.00 -9.88
C MET A 136 -6.20 -3.45 -10.08
N LEU A 137 -4.90 -3.68 -9.89
CA LEU A 137 -4.22 -4.95 -10.21
C LEU A 137 -3.65 -5.69 -8.98
N LEU A 138 -3.73 -5.13 -7.78
CA LEU A 138 -3.05 -5.66 -6.59
C LEU A 138 -3.86 -6.65 -5.73
N ASP A 139 -5.13 -6.89 -6.04
CA ASP A 139 -5.97 -7.84 -5.26
C ASP A 139 -5.81 -9.31 -5.64
N TYR A 140 -5.21 -9.64 -6.79
CA TYR A 140 -5.19 -11.03 -7.25
C TYR A 140 -4.13 -11.87 -6.52
N ILE A 141 -2.96 -11.29 -6.23
CA ILE A 141 -1.85 -12.01 -5.60
C ILE A 141 -2.19 -12.39 -4.16
N THR A 142 -2.79 -11.47 -3.40
CA THR A 142 -3.25 -11.72 -2.02
C THR A 142 -4.28 -12.83 -1.98
N ILE A 143 -5.28 -12.82 -2.88
CA ILE A 143 -6.28 -13.89 -2.99
C ILE A 143 -5.63 -15.23 -3.34
N CYS A 144 -4.71 -15.28 -4.31
CA CYS A 144 -4.00 -16.52 -4.67
C CYS A 144 -3.19 -17.09 -3.50
N THR A 145 -2.51 -16.24 -2.73
CA THR A 145 -1.74 -16.71 -1.56
C THR A 145 -2.64 -17.31 -0.48
N ILE A 146 -3.80 -16.71 -0.20
CA ILE A 146 -4.78 -17.22 0.76
C ILE A 146 -5.28 -18.61 0.32
N LEU A 147 -5.66 -18.76 -0.96
CA LEU A 147 -6.15 -20.03 -1.51
C LEU A 147 -5.10 -21.15 -1.44
N LEU A 148 -3.82 -20.84 -1.70
CA LEU A 148 -2.73 -21.81 -1.60
C LEU A 148 -2.47 -22.27 -0.15
N VAL A 149 -2.56 -21.35 0.82
CA VAL A 149 -2.44 -21.69 2.25
C VAL A 149 -3.59 -22.60 2.69
N PHE A 150 -4.83 -22.26 2.34
CA PHE A 150 -5.98 -23.12 2.64
C PHE A 150 -5.86 -24.51 2.01
N HIS A 151 -5.39 -24.58 0.76
CA HIS A 151 -5.15 -25.86 0.10
C HIS A 151 -4.07 -26.69 0.81
N CYS A 152 -2.96 -26.09 1.23
CA CYS A 152 -1.93 -26.80 2.01
C CYS A 152 -2.47 -27.31 3.34
N LEU A 153 -3.18 -26.48 4.11
CA LEU A 153 -3.75 -26.87 5.41
C LEU A 153 -4.74 -28.03 5.27
N PHE A 154 -5.61 -27.98 4.26
CA PHE A 154 -6.56 -29.07 3.99
C PHE A 154 -5.84 -30.39 3.68
N ASN A 155 -4.77 -30.36 2.87
CA ASN A 155 -4.00 -31.56 2.56
C ASN A 155 -3.25 -32.10 3.79
N VAL A 156 -2.66 -31.26 4.63
CA VAL A 156 -1.99 -31.71 5.87
C VAL A 156 -2.98 -32.40 6.80
N ILE A 157 -4.14 -31.77 7.07
CA ILE A 157 -5.18 -32.33 7.94
C ILE A 157 -5.74 -33.65 7.36
N TYR A 158 -5.98 -33.71 6.05
CA TYR A 158 -6.47 -34.91 5.40
C TYR A 158 -5.47 -36.08 5.49
N THR A 159 -4.17 -35.79 5.36
CA THR A 159 -3.11 -36.80 5.44
C THR A 159 -2.99 -37.36 6.86
N ASP A 160 -3.05 -36.50 7.89
CA ASP A 160 -3.06 -36.93 9.30
C ASP A 160 -4.32 -37.75 9.65
N TYR A 161 -5.50 -37.35 9.17
CA TYR A 161 -6.74 -38.10 9.40
C TYR A 161 -6.70 -39.49 8.75
N ARG A 162 -6.12 -39.61 7.54
CA ARG A 162 -5.95 -40.88 6.83
C ARG A 162 -4.95 -41.81 7.50
N LEU A 163 -3.88 -41.26 8.10
CA LEU A 163 -2.90 -42.02 8.89
C LEU A 163 -3.50 -42.54 10.21
N THR A 164 -4.44 -41.80 10.82
CA THR A 164 -5.10 -42.17 12.07
C THR A 164 -6.13 -43.30 11.89
N ILE A 165 -6.80 -43.38 10.73
CA ILE A 165 -7.84 -44.41 10.44
C ILE A 165 -7.22 -45.78 10.06
N HIS A 166 -5.96 -45.82 9.63
CA HIS A 166 -5.28 -47.05 9.19
C HIS A 166 -4.34 -47.67 10.24
N MET A 167 -4.48 -47.28 11.52
CA MET A 167 -3.83 -47.94 12.67
C MET A 167 -4.83 -48.75 13.48
#